data_AF-A0A2A9M4R3-F1
#
_entry.id   AF-A0A2A9M4R3-F1
#
_cell.length_a   1.000
_cell.length_b   1.000
_cell.length_c   1.000
_cell.angle_alpha   90.00
_cell.angle_beta   90.00
_cell.angle_gamma   90.00
#
_symmetry.space_group_name_H-M   'P 1'
#
loop_
_entity.id
_entity.type
_entity.pdbx_description
1 polymer ?
#
loop_
_entity_poly.entity_id
_entity_poly.type
_entity_poly.pdbx_seq_one_letter_code
_entity_poly.pdbx_strand_id
1 'polypeptide(L)' 'MNIKIGYVIKIKNSTMYKFIVPFWKKTLKYKNLQLKIKSNFFNDSRKEFLQNFIVLVRFNCKQKKYNLIKILF' A
#
# COMPACT_ATOMS: atom_id res chain seq x y z
N MET A 1 4.36 -3.69 15.13
CA MET A 1 3.30 -3.03 14.33
C MET A 1 3.82 -2.82 12.92
N ASN A 2 3.20 -3.36 11.87
CA ASN A 2 3.75 -3.31 10.50
C ASN A 2 3.00 -2.25 9.68
N ILE A 3 3.57 -1.05 9.62
CA ILE A 3 3.05 0.11 8.87
C ILE A 3 3.84 0.24 7.58
N LYS A 4 3.16 0.59 6.49
CA LYS A 4 3.79 0.81 5.18
C LYS A 4 3.32 2.13 4.58
N ILE A 5 4.22 2.78 3.88
CA ILE A 5 3.91 3.93 3.03
C ILE A 5 3.68 3.39 1.62
N GLY A 6 2.62 3.83 0.97
CA GLY A 6 2.30 3.42 -0.38
C GLY A 6 1.65 4.54 -1.17
N TYR A 7 1.56 4.34 -2.48
CA TYR A 7 0.96 5.29 -3.41
C TYR A 7 -0.30 4.70 -4.03
N VAL A 8 -1.38 5.48 -4.06
CA VAL A 8 -2.68 5.02 -4.58
C VAL A 8 -2.75 5.22 -6.08
N ILE A 9 -2.96 4.12 -6.81
CA ILE A 9 -2.98 4.14 -8.28
C ILE A 9 -4.40 4.26 -8.83
N LYS A 10 -5.33 3.49 -8.25
CA LYS A 10 -6.68 3.35 -8.82
C LYS A 10 -7.71 2.99 -7.77
N ILE A 11 -8.91 3.51 -7.95
CA ILE A 11 -10.11 3.12 -7.21
C ILE A 11 -10.76 1.93 -7.93
N LYS A 12 -10.99 0.82 -7.22
CA LYS A 12 -11.67 -0.35 -7.80
C LYS A 12 -13.19 -0.23 -7.61
N ASN A 13 -13.61 0.00 -6.36
CA ASN A 13 -15.00 0.23 -5.95
C ASN A 13 -15.03 1.44 -5.00
N SER A 14 -16.23 1.94 -4.66
CA SER A 14 -16.42 3.12 -3.79
C SER A 14 -15.68 3.10 -2.45
N THR A 15 -15.29 1.92 -1.95
CA THR A 15 -14.57 1.76 -0.68
C THR A 15 -13.24 1.01 -0.79
N MET A 16 -12.81 0.59 -1.99
CA MET A 16 -11.62 -0.25 -2.17
C MET A 16 -10.62 0.40 -3.12
N TYR A 17 -9.41 0.62 -2.62
CA TYR A 17 -8.33 1.34 -3.31
C TYR A 17 -7.16 0.42 -3.58
N LYS A 18 -6.63 0.46 -4.80
CA LYS A 18 -5.40 -0.23 -5.19
C LYS A 18 -4.22 0.70 -4.95
N PHE A 19 -3.24 0.22 -4.19
CA PHE A 19 -2.03 0.96 -3.88
C PHE A 19 -0.79 0.12 -4.13
N ILE A 20 0.34 0.79 -4.31
CA ILE A 20 1.66 0.18 -4.44
C ILE A 20 2.54 0.50 -3.25
N VAL A 21 3.33 -0.49 -2.83
CA VAL A 21 4.37 -0.32 -1.83
C VAL A 21 5.71 -0.69 -2.45
N PRO A 22 6.66 0.26 -2.54
CA PRO A 22 8.04 -0.05 -2.90
C PRO A 22 8.73 -0.77 -1.74
N PHE A 23 9.59 -1.74 -2.06
CA PHE A 23 10.41 -2.46 -1.09
C PHE A 23 11.73 -2.91 -1.72
N TRP A 24 12.79 -2.88 -0.92
CA TRP A 24 14.10 -3.39 -1.32
C TRP A 24 14.14 -4.90 -1.18
N LYS A 25 14.52 -5.60 -2.25
CA LYS A 25 14.77 -7.05 -2.22
C LYS A 25 16.22 -7.31 -2.56
N LYS A 26 16.95 -7.94 -1.63
CA LYS A 26 18.29 -8.46 -1.91
C LYS A 26 18.18 -9.75 -2.72
N THR A 27 18.89 -9.80 -3.83
CA THR A 27 19.01 -11.01 -4.64
C THR A 27 20.26 -11.78 -4.20
N LEU A 28 20.09 -13.05 -3.80
CA LEU A 28 21.21 -13.85 -3.25
C LEU A 28 22.29 -14.11 -4.30
N LYS A 29 21.88 -14.42 -5.54
CA LYS A 29 22.78 -14.78 -6.65
C LYS A 29 23.76 -13.66 -7.03
N TYR A 30 23.30 -12.41 -7.05
CA TYR A 30 24.08 -11.26 -7.52
C TYR A 30 24.50 -10.32 -6.39
N LYS A 31 24.19 -10.65 -5.14
CA LYS A 31 24.37 -9.79 -3.94
C LYS A 31 23.82 -8.35 -4.09
N ASN A 32 22.98 -8.09 -5.09
CA ASN A 32 22.47 -6.77 -5.41
C ASN A 32 21.12 -6.48 -4.73
N LEU A 33 20.95 -5.23 -4.30
CA LEU A 33 19.69 -4.67 -3.82
C LEU A 33 18.89 -4.15 -5.02
N GLN A 34 17.69 -4.69 -5.23
CA GLN A 34 16.78 -4.24 -6.28
C GLN A 34 15.52 -3.63 -5.65
N LEU A 35 15.11 -2.46 -6.13
CA LEU A 35 13.83 -1.88 -5.77
C LEU A 35 12.72 -2.66 -6.49
N LYS A 36 11.76 -3.19 -5.73
CA LYS A 36 10.58 -3.89 -6.26
C LYS A 36 9.32 -3.21 -5.77
N ILE A 37 8.24 -3.38 -6.52
CA ILE A 37 6.94 -2.81 -6.21
C ILE A 37 5.96 -3.95 -5.96
N LYS A 38 5.18 -3.88 -4.87
CA LYS A 38 4.07 -4.80 -4.61
C LYS A 38 2.76 -4.02 -4.63
N SER A 39 1.80 -4.47 -5.44
CA SER A 39 0.45 -3.90 -5.42
C SER A 39 -0.44 -4.65 -4.42
N ASN A 40 -1.22 -3.92 -3.63
CA ASN A 40 -2.18 -4.46 -2.67
C ASN A 40 -3.46 -3.59 -2.68
N PHE A 41 -4.44 -3.98 -1.87
CA PHE A 41 -5.69 -3.24 -1.69
C PHE A 41 -5.90 -2.88 -0.23
N PHE A 42 -6.46 -1.69 0.02
CA PHE A 42 -7.00 -1.31 1.33
C PHE A 42 -8.46 -0.85 1.17
N ASN A 43 -9.20 -0.98 2.27
CA ASN A 43 -10.56 -0.45 2.35
C ASN A 43 -10.57 0.87 3.12
N ASP A 44 -11.36 1.82 2.64
CA ASP A 44 -11.70 3.06 3.33
C ASP A 44 -13.19 3.37 3.15
N SER A 45 -13.88 3.65 4.25
CA SER A 45 -15.32 3.92 4.29
C SER A 45 -15.65 5.39 4.01
N ARG A 46 -14.66 6.29 4.06
CA ARG A 46 -14.85 7.74 3.87
C ARG A 46 -15.18 8.13 2.43
N LYS A 47 -14.97 7.23 1.46
CA LYS A 47 -15.23 7.44 0.01
C LYS A 47 -14.53 8.68 -0.58
N GLU A 48 -13.43 9.12 0.03
CA GLU A 48 -12.66 10.25 -0.48
C GLU A 48 -11.95 9.89 -1.80
N PHE A 49 -11.75 10.88 -2.68
CA PHE A 49 -11.00 10.68 -3.91
C PHE A 49 -9.50 10.65 -3.61
N LEU A 50 -8.97 9.44 -3.36
CA LEU A 50 -7.57 9.22 -2.97
C LEU A 50 -6.63 8.86 -4.12
N GLN A 51 -7.06 8.99 -5.38
CA GLN A 51 -6.17 8.67 -6.50
C GLN A 51 -4.99 9.64 -6.53
N ASN A 52 -3.78 9.10 -6.73
CA ASN A 52 -2.52 9.83 -6.75
C ASN A 52 -2.02 10.36 -5.39
N PHE A 53 -2.63 9.93 -4.28
CA PHE A 53 -2.14 10.28 -2.95
C PHE A 53 -1.14 9.26 -2.40
N ILE A 54 -0.23 9.76 -1.56
CA ILE A 54 0.60 8.91 -0.70
C ILE A 54 -0.23 8.56 0.54
N VAL A 55 -0.18 7.31 0.96
CA VAL A 55 -0.97 6.81 2.08
C VAL A 55 -0.13 6.00 3.04
N LEU A 56 -0.42 6.17 4.33
CA LEU A 56 0.08 5.35 5.41
C LEU A 56 -0.95 4.25 5.69
N VAL A 57 -0.57 3.00 5.48
CA VAL A 57 -1.45 1.84 5.67
C VAL A 57 -0.90 0.88 6.72
N ARG A 58 -1.81 0.23 7.44
CA ARG A 58 -1.48 -0.84 8.39
C ARG A 58 -2.03 -2.16 7.89
N PHE A 59 -1.20 -3.21 7.95
CA PHE A 59 -1.69 -4.57 7.73
C PHE A 59 -2.37 -5.09 9.00
N ASN A 60 -3.64 -5.48 8.89
CA ASN A 60 -4.38 -6.18 9.92
C ASN A 60 -4.24 -7.69 9.73
N CYS A 61 -3.45 -8.35 10.57
CA CYS A 61 -3.19 -9.79 10.47
C CYS A 61 -4.47 -10.63 10.67
N LYS A 62 -5.39 -10.22 11.54
CA LYS A 62 -6.63 -10.97 11.82
C LYS A 62 -7.54 -11.03 10.59
N GLN A 63 -7.68 -9.91 9.89
CA GLN A 63 -8.53 -9.79 8.71
C GLN A 63 -7.79 -10.07 7.39
N LYS A 64 -6.45 -10.24 7.43
CA LYS A 64 -5.55 -10.34 6.28
C LYS A 64 -5.74 -9.19 5.26
N LYS A 65 -6.03 -7.98 5.75
CA LYS A 65 -6.36 -6.79 4.94
C LYS A 65 -5.50 -5.59 5.34
N TYR A 66 -5.33 -4.64 4.42
CA TYR A 66 -4.75 -3.34 4.74
C TYR A 66 -5.84 -2.35 5.08
N ASN A 67 -5.59 -1.54 6.11
CA ASN A 67 -6.45 -0.44 6.53
C ASN A 67 -5.68 0.88 6.38
N LEU A 68 -6.37 1.91 5.91
CA LEU A 68 -5.83 3.26 5.86
C LEU A 68 -5.66 3.82 7.28
N ILE A 69 -4.50 4.39 7.57
CA ILE A 69 -4.24 5.13 8.82
C ILE A 69 -4.32 6.63 8.55
N LYS A 70 -3.54 7.10 7.58
CA LYS A 70 -3.36 8.52 7.29
C LYS A 70 -3.06 8.73 5.82
N ILE A 71 -3.53 9.85 5.28
CA ILE A 71 -3.19 10.32 3.93
C ILE A 71 -2.02 11.30 4.08
N LEU A 72 -1.03 11.16 3.22
CA LEU A 72 0.16 12.01 3.12
C LEU A 72 0.06 12.81 1.81
N PHE A 73 0.41 14.10 1.88
CA PHE A 73 0.38 15.02 0.74
C PHE A 73 1.46 14.68 -0.29
#